data_AF-R7IRX7-F1
#
_entry.id   AF-R7IRX7-F1
#
_cell.length_a   1.000
_cell.length_b   1.000
_cell.length_c   1.000
_cell.angle_alpha   90.00
_cell.angle_beta   90.00
_cell.angle_gamma   90.00
#
_symmetry.space_group_name_H-M   'P 1'
#
loop_
_entity.id
_entity.type
_entity.pdbx_description
1 polymer ?
#
loop_
_entity_poly.entity_id
_entity_poly.type
_entity_poly.pdbx_seq_one_letter_code
_entity_poly.pdbx_strand_id
1 'polypeptide(L)'
;MTDVAPTTYLTGCKINWQPYIMGAVAAVLNDKPIEQSIRGNVNGNDLGAGFEENWVEMLELNEFTCAAGTQEKLREVIEQLEKGKIEVFQGDYTGTDPDNPQDVYDLRKAYKENDKSSAPTFHYVLDDVITVE
;
A
#
# COMPACT_ATOMS: atom_id res chain seq x y z
N MET A 1 -14.99 -9.14 10.37
CA MET A 1 -15.89 -8.91 9.22
C MET A 1 -16.65 -10.17 8.79
N THR A 2 -16.06 -11.36 8.96
CA THR A 2 -16.75 -12.64 8.69
C THR A 2 -18.09 -12.76 9.40
N ASP A 3 -18.24 -12.29 10.64
CA ASP A 3 -19.54 -12.34 11.34
C ASP A 3 -20.62 -11.42 10.73
N VAL A 4 -20.20 -10.35 10.04
CA VAL A 4 -21.12 -9.36 9.44
C VAL A 4 -21.49 -9.76 8.00
N ALA A 5 -20.55 -10.34 7.26
CA ALA A 5 -20.70 -10.69 5.85
C ALA A 5 -20.07 -12.08 5.54
N PRO A 6 -20.55 -13.16 6.16
CA PRO A 6 -19.87 -14.46 6.19
C PRO A 6 -19.75 -15.14 4.82
N THR A 7 -20.60 -14.80 3.87
CA THR A 7 -20.64 -15.43 2.54
C THR A 7 -20.11 -14.54 1.42
N THR A 8 -19.69 -13.31 1.73
CA THR A 8 -19.25 -12.32 0.73
C THR A 8 -17.94 -11.63 1.09
N TYR A 9 -17.58 -11.56 2.37
CA TYR A 9 -16.28 -11.06 2.80
C TYR A 9 -15.18 -12.04 2.37
N LEU A 10 -14.11 -11.54 1.73
CA LEU A 10 -12.94 -12.34 1.33
C LEU A 10 -11.81 -12.19 2.35
N THR A 11 -11.33 -10.96 2.53
CA THR A 11 -10.34 -10.53 3.52
C THR A 11 -10.45 -9.02 3.63
N GLY A 12 -9.66 -8.39 4.50
CA GLY A 12 -9.58 -6.94 4.65
C GLY A 12 -8.14 -6.51 4.75
N CYS A 13 -7.85 -5.28 4.36
CA CYS A 13 -6.62 -4.60 4.74
C CYS A 13 -6.92 -3.70 5.94
N LYS A 14 -5.97 -3.61 6.87
CA LYS A 14 -6.03 -2.61 7.95
C LYS A 14 -4.71 -1.86 8.02
N ILE A 15 -4.82 -0.62 8.48
CA ILE A 15 -3.67 0.14 8.95
C ILE A 15 -3.39 -0.33 10.38
N ASN A 16 -2.19 -0.81 10.63
CA ASN A 16 -1.71 -1.07 11.98
C ASN A 16 -1.01 0.18 12.52
N TRP A 17 -1.71 0.89 13.41
CA TRP A 17 -1.18 2.08 14.07
C TRP A 17 -0.21 1.79 15.22
N GLN A 18 -0.06 0.52 15.64
CA GLN A 18 0.76 0.17 16.79
C GLN A 18 2.22 0.63 16.65
N PRO A 19 2.94 0.38 15.52
CA PRO A 19 4.32 0.84 15.37
C PRO A 19 4.41 2.36 15.51
N TYR A 20 3.50 3.08 14.83
CA TYR A 20 3.43 4.54 14.87
C TYR A 20 3.22 5.09 16.28
N ILE A 21 2.18 4.62 16.98
CA ILE A 21 1.83 5.12 18.32
C ILE A 21 2.95 4.81 19.32
N MET A 22 3.55 3.61 19.26
CA MET A 22 4.69 3.26 20.11
C MET A 22 5.91 4.14 19.82
N GLY A 23 6.23 4.37 18.55
CA GLY A 23 7.32 5.25 18.13
C GLY A 23 7.11 6.70 18.56
N ALA A 24 5.89 7.22 18.42
CA ALA A 24 5.51 8.57 18.85
C ALA A 24 5.68 8.75 20.36
N VAL A 25 5.18 7.81 21.17
CA VAL A 25 5.33 7.86 22.63
C VAL A 25 6.80 7.78 23.03
N ALA A 26 7.57 6.89 22.40
CA ALA A 26 9.01 6.77 22.65
C ALA A 26 9.76 8.07 22.29
N ALA A 27 9.41 8.72 21.18
CA ALA A 27 9.99 9.98 20.75
C ALA A 27 9.81 11.08 21.81
N VAL A 28 8.59 11.24 22.33
CA VAL A 28 8.27 12.20 23.39
C VAL A 28 9.02 11.89 24.68
N LEU A 29 9.04 10.62 25.12
CA LEU A 29 9.74 10.22 26.35
C LEU A 29 11.25 10.45 26.29
N ASN A 30 11.84 10.42 25.08
CA ASN A 30 13.28 10.56 24.88
C ASN A 30 13.70 11.94 24.35
N ASP A 31 12.77 12.89 24.22
CA ASP A 31 13.01 14.22 23.64
C ASP A 31 13.70 14.14 22.25
N LYS A 32 13.15 13.28 21.38
CA LYS A 32 13.66 13.05 20.01
C LYS A 32 12.56 13.27 18.97
N PRO A 33 12.93 13.62 17.72
CA PRO A 33 12.01 13.55 16.59
C PRO A 33 11.48 12.12 16.38
N ILE A 34 10.23 12.01 15.92
CA ILE A 34 9.57 10.71 15.71
C ILE A 34 10.25 9.91 14.61
N GLU A 35 10.79 10.58 13.59
CA GLU A 35 11.50 10.02 12.45
C GLU A 35 12.78 9.26 12.86
N GLN A 36 13.29 9.53 14.07
CA GLN A 36 14.43 8.81 14.67
C GLN A 36 13.99 7.65 15.58
N SER A 37 12.68 7.54 15.86
CA SER A 37 12.09 6.61 16.82
C SER A 37 11.27 5.51 16.14
N ILE A 38 11.04 5.61 14.84
CA ILE A 38 10.31 4.64 14.04
C ILE A 38 11.01 4.39 12.71
N ARG A 39 10.83 3.18 12.16
CA ARG A 39 11.34 2.82 10.85
C ARG A 39 10.27 3.10 9.78
N GLY A 40 10.74 3.53 8.62
CA GLY A 40 9.93 3.83 7.45
C GLY A 40 10.70 4.71 6.47
N ASN A 41 10.06 5.03 5.34
CA ASN A 41 10.58 5.98 4.38
C ASN A 41 10.36 7.42 4.89
N VAL A 42 11.45 8.13 5.19
CA VAL A 42 11.42 9.47 5.78
C VAL A 42 11.69 10.53 4.71
N ASN A 43 10.72 11.41 4.51
CA ASN A 43 10.78 12.55 3.59
C ASN A 43 10.59 13.86 4.37
N GLY A 44 11.65 14.36 5.01
CA GLY A 44 11.53 15.50 5.92
C GLY A 44 10.77 15.10 7.18
N ASN A 45 9.57 15.65 7.39
CA ASN A 45 8.69 15.30 8.51
C ASN A 45 7.61 14.26 8.11
N ASP A 46 7.61 13.84 6.85
CA ASP A 46 6.70 12.83 6.34
C ASP A 46 7.31 11.45 6.54
N LEU A 47 6.50 10.49 6.98
CA LEU A 47 6.93 9.12 7.19
C LEU A 47 5.88 8.15 6.67
N GLY A 48 6.29 7.23 5.81
CA GLY A 48 5.43 6.18 5.26
C GLY A 48 6.11 4.82 5.33
N ALA A 49 5.33 3.77 5.59
CA ALA A 49 5.79 2.39 5.52
C ALA A 49 4.63 1.45 5.19
N GLY A 50 4.96 0.25 4.72
CA GLY A 50 3.99 -0.75 4.30
C GLY A 50 4.06 -2.04 5.12
N PHE A 51 4.07 -3.17 4.41
CA PHE A 51 4.16 -4.50 5.00
C PHE A 51 5.50 -4.70 5.75
N GLU A 52 6.63 -4.19 5.25
CA GLU A 52 7.94 -4.48 5.83
C GLU A 52 8.13 -3.97 7.27
N GLU A 53 7.47 -2.86 7.64
CA GLU A 53 7.48 -2.31 9.00
C GLU A 53 6.19 -2.61 9.78
N ASN A 54 5.33 -3.48 9.24
CA ASN A 54 4.05 -3.87 9.83
C ASN A 54 3.08 -2.69 10.05
N TRP A 55 3.06 -1.73 9.12
CA TRP A 55 2.10 -0.61 9.10
C TRP A 55 0.81 -0.96 8.36
N VAL A 56 0.89 -1.92 7.45
CA VAL A 56 -0.26 -2.48 6.73
C VAL A 56 -0.33 -3.97 7.02
N GLU A 57 -1.51 -4.46 7.37
CA GLU A 57 -1.75 -5.87 7.65
C GLU A 57 -2.99 -6.36 6.90
N MET A 58 -2.92 -7.58 6.38
CA MET A 58 -4.10 -8.29 5.89
C MET A 58 -4.79 -9.00 7.05
N LEU A 59 -6.11 -8.90 7.12
CA LEU A 59 -6.97 -9.63 8.05
C LEU A 59 -7.14 -11.09 7.63
N GLU A 60 -7.77 -11.88 8.50
CA GLU A 60 -8.02 -13.29 8.18
C GLU A 60 -8.83 -13.44 6.89
N LEU A 61 -8.44 -14.44 6.11
CA LEU A 61 -9.13 -14.87 4.90
C LEU A 61 -10.38 -15.65 5.29
N ASN A 62 -11.47 -15.41 4.56
CA ASN A 62 -12.67 -16.21 4.66
C ASN A 62 -12.51 -17.49 3.84
N GLU A 63 -12.08 -18.56 4.51
CA GLU A 63 -11.85 -19.88 3.91
C GLU A 63 -13.12 -20.51 3.31
N PHE A 64 -14.31 -20.10 3.76
CA PHE A 64 -15.56 -20.59 3.18
C PHE A 64 -15.80 -20.03 1.77
N THR A 65 -15.44 -18.76 1.55
CA THR A 65 -15.73 -18.05 0.29
C THR A 65 -14.55 -18.09 -0.67
N CYS A 66 -13.33 -18.13 -0.16
CA CYS A 66 -12.13 -18.06 -0.98
C CYS A 66 -11.78 -19.42 -1.61
N ALA A 67 -11.24 -19.38 -2.83
CA ALA A 67 -10.79 -20.59 -3.51
C ALA A 67 -9.57 -21.22 -2.80
N ALA A 68 -9.41 -22.54 -2.92
CA ALA A 68 -8.21 -23.23 -2.47
C ALA A 68 -6.95 -22.61 -3.12
N GLY A 69 -5.89 -22.40 -2.34
CA GLY A 69 -4.66 -21.73 -2.80
C GLY A 69 -4.62 -20.22 -2.55
N THR A 70 -5.73 -19.59 -2.17
CA THR A 70 -5.78 -18.12 -1.98
C THR A 70 -4.88 -17.66 -0.82
N GLN A 71 -4.84 -18.41 0.27
CA GLN A 71 -4.02 -18.06 1.44
C GLN A 71 -2.52 -18.15 1.13
N GLU A 72 -2.11 -19.18 0.38
CA GLU A 72 -0.74 -19.37 -0.08
C GLU A 72 -0.34 -18.24 -1.03
N LYS A 73 -1.22 -17.91 -1.99
CA LYS A 73 -0.95 -16.83 -2.94
C LYS A 73 -0.86 -15.47 -2.26
N LEU A 74 -1.71 -15.21 -1.27
CA LEU A 74 -1.67 -13.98 -0.48
C LEU A 74 -0.31 -13.81 0.22
N ARG A 75 0.17 -14.86 0.90
CA ARG A 75 1.50 -14.85 1.55
C ARG A 75 2.62 -14.65 0.53
N GLU A 76 2.57 -15.35 -0.60
CA GLU A 76 3.56 -15.25 -1.67
C GLU A 76 3.66 -13.83 -2.24
N VAL A 77 2.52 -13.14 -2.40
CA VAL A 77 2.47 -11.77 -2.93
C VAL A 77 2.93 -10.75 -1.88
N ILE A 78 2.53 -10.90 -0.60
CA ILE A 78 3.02 -10.04 0.48
C ILE A 78 4.55 -10.14 0.59
N GLU A 79 5.10 -11.35 0.57
CA GLU A 79 6.56 -11.55 0.62
C GLU A 79 7.27 -10.91 -0.59
N GLN A 80 6.63 -10.92 -1.77
CA GLN A 80 7.16 -10.25 -2.95
C GLN A 80 7.12 -8.72 -2.84
N LEU A 81 6.06 -8.16 -2.26
CA LEU A 81 5.95 -6.72 -1.99
C LEU A 81 7.01 -6.28 -0.97
N GLU A 82 7.15 -6.98 0.15
CA GLU A 82 8.16 -6.70 1.19
C GLU A 82 9.60 -6.76 0.64
N LYS A 83 9.84 -7.62 -0.35
CA LYS A 83 11.17 -7.78 -0.99
C LYS A 83 11.38 -6.86 -2.20
N GLY A 84 10.42 -5.99 -2.54
CA GLY A 84 10.48 -5.12 -3.71
C GLY A 84 10.56 -5.87 -5.03
N LYS A 85 10.02 -7.11 -5.07
CA LYS A 85 9.94 -7.91 -6.31
C LYS A 85 8.72 -7.55 -7.15
N ILE A 86 7.68 -7.02 -6.50
CA ILE A 86 6.48 -6.47 -7.14
C ILE A 86 6.44 -4.98 -6.82
N GLU A 87 6.27 -4.18 -7.87
CA GLU A 87 5.94 -2.76 -7.77
C GLU A 87 4.44 -2.60 -7.99
N VAL A 88 3.75 -1.92 -7.08
CA VAL A 88 2.27 -1.80 -7.11
C VAL A 88 1.80 -1.07 -8.36
N PHE A 89 2.51 -0.02 -8.76
CA PHE A 89 2.20 0.78 -9.95
C PHE A 89 3.11 0.39 -11.12
N GLN A 90 3.05 -0.88 -11.52
CA GLN A 90 3.75 -1.40 -12.69
C GLN A 90 2.92 -2.48 -13.40
N GLY A 91 2.85 -2.40 -14.73
CA GLY A 91 2.13 -3.36 -15.56
C GLY A 91 2.15 -2.99 -17.04
N ASP A 92 1.49 -3.79 -17.86
CA ASP A 92 1.34 -3.50 -19.30
C ASP A 92 0.17 -2.53 -19.51
N TYR A 93 0.30 -1.33 -18.98
CA TYR A 93 -0.72 -0.29 -18.98
C TYR A 93 -0.13 1.07 -19.37
N THR A 94 -0.95 1.90 -19.99
CA THR A 94 -0.72 3.35 -20.10
C THR A 94 -1.79 4.08 -19.28
N GLY A 95 -1.39 5.20 -18.69
CA GLY A 95 -2.31 6.08 -17.98
C GLY A 95 -2.19 7.51 -18.48
N THR A 96 -3.33 8.18 -18.61
CA THR A 96 -3.41 9.57 -19.10
C THR A 96 -3.85 10.49 -17.97
N ASP A 97 -3.23 11.67 -17.87
CA ASP A 97 -3.66 12.70 -16.93
C ASP A 97 -5.05 13.23 -17.36
N PRO A 98 -6.07 13.18 -16.49
CA PRO A 98 -7.41 13.66 -16.81
C PRO A 98 -7.47 15.16 -17.12
N ASP A 99 -6.56 15.96 -16.58
CA ASP A 99 -6.49 17.42 -16.78
C ASP A 99 -5.56 17.82 -17.93
N ASN A 100 -4.68 16.92 -18.37
CA ASN A 100 -3.74 17.14 -19.47
C ASN A 100 -3.56 15.87 -20.34
N PRO A 101 -4.37 15.69 -21.40
CA PRO A 101 -4.30 14.50 -22.26
C PRO A 101 -2.98 14.27 -23.01
N GLN A 102 -2.04 15.21 -22.96
CA GLN A 102 -0.70 15.04 -23.52
C GLN A 102 0.30 14.47 -22.50
N ASP A 103 -0.04 14.48 -21.21
CA ASP A 103 0.74 13.85 -20.16
C ASP A 103 0.28 12.39 -19.99
N VAL A 104 1.09 11.48 -20.54
CA VAL A 104 0.83 10.05 -20.57
C VAL A 104 1.99 9.34 -19.89
N TYR A 105 1.66 8.47 -18.95
CA TYR A 105 2.61 7.64 -18.23
C TYR A 105 2.54 6.18 -18.69
N ASP A 106 3.70 5.62 -19.03
CA ASP A 106 3.86 4.22 -19.42
C ASP A 106 4.24 3.38 -18.19
N LEU A 107 3.28 2.62 -17.65
CA LEU A 107 3.45 1.81 -16.45
C LEU A 107 4.23 0.51 -16.68
N ARG A 108 4.71 0.24 -17.90
CA ARG A 108 5.73 -0.81 -18.11
C ARG A 108 7.00 -0.48 -17.33
N LYS A 109 7.22 0.81 -17.07
CA LYS A 109 8.16 1.31 -16.05
C LYS A 109 7.39 1.57 -14.76
N ALA A 110 7.87 1.03 -13.65
CA ALA A 110 7.26 1.28 -12.35
C ALA A 110 7.15 2.78 -12.06
N TYR A 111 5.95 3.22 -11.66
CA TYR A 111 5.75 4.53 -11.06
C TYR A 111 6.07 4.42 -9.57
N LYS A 112 7.06 5.18 -9.11
CA LYS A 112 7.44 5.17 -7.70
C LYS A 112 6.58 6.14 -6.91
N GLU A 113 5.46 5.63 -6.39
CA GLU A 113 4.57 6.39 -5.51
C GLU A 113 5.26 6.74 -4.19
N ASN A 114 4.90 7.90 -3.62
CA ASN A 114 5.45 8.42 -2.37
C ASN A 114 6.99 8.58 -2.33
N ASP A 115 7.63 8.77 -3.48
CA ASP A 115 9.10 8.90 -3.56
C ASP A 115 9.63 10.10 -2.77
N LYS A 116 8.93 11.25 -2.86
CA LYS A 116 9.38 12.53 -2.29
C LYS A 116 8.52 13.03 -1.12
N SER A 117 7.36 12.42 -0.88
CA SER A 117 6.42 12.79 0.19
C SER A 117 5.53 11.61 0.54
N SER A 118 4.93 11.65 1.73
CA SER A 118 3.91 10.66 2.14
C SER A 118 2.57 10.85 1.42
N ALA A 119 2.33 12.05 0.87
CA ALA A 119 1.13 12.33 0.09
C ALA A 119 1.15 11.53 -1.23
N PRO A 120 0.02 10.91 -1.62
CA PRO A 120 -0.10 10.22 -2.89
C PRO A 120 0.02 11.21 -4.07
N THR A 121 0.63 10.74 -5.15
CA THR A 121 0.94 11.53 -6.35
C THR A 121 0.45 10.89 -7.64
N PHE A 122 0.12 9.60 -7.60
CA PHE A 122 -0.45 8.89 -8.73
C PHE A 122 -1.86 9.41 -9.04
N HIS A 123 -2.04 9.96 -10.24
CA HIS A 123 -3.29 10.60 -10.67
C HIS A 123 -3.72 10.19 -12.09
N TYR A 124 -2.94 9.33 -12.77
CA TYR A 124 -3.23 8.90 -14.13
C TYR A 124 -4.42 7.95 -14.16
N VAL A 125 -5.32 8.16 -15.12
CA VAL A 125 -6.43 7.25 -15.43
C VAL A 125 -5.91 6.19 -16.40
N LEU A 126 -6.04 4.91 -16.05
CA LEU A 126 -5.57 3.81 -16.90
C LEU A 126 -6.47 3.63 -18.13
N ASP A 127 -5.89 3.78 -19.32
CA ASP A 127 -6.63 3.93 -20.59
C ASP A 127 -7.54 2.74 -20.92
N ASP A 128 -7.09 1.52 -20.63
CA ASP A 128 -7.82 0.27 -20.93
C ASP A 128 -8.59 -0.31 -19.73
N VAL A 129 -8.59 0.40 -18.59
CA VAL A 129 -9.18 -0.10 -17.33
C VAL A 129 -10.30 0.81 -16.82
N ILE A 130 -10.15 2.12 -16.95
CA ILE A 130 -11.08 3.10 -16.40
C ILE A 130 -11.57 4.01 -17.53
N THR A 131 -12.90 4.07 -17.69
CA THR A 131 -13.54 5.06 -18.55
C THR A 131 -14.07 6.19 -17.69
N VAL A 132 -13.71 7.43 -18.02
CA VAL A 132 -14.24 8.64 -17.39
C VAL A 132 -15.26 9.25 -18.35
N GLU A 133 -16.51 9.38 -17.90
CA GLU A 133 -17.63 9.99 -18.65
C GLU A 133 -17.82 11.47 -18.29
#